data_AF-A0A8T6DLQ8-F1
#
_entry.id   AF-A0A8T6DLQ8-F1
#
_cell.length_a   1.000
_cell.length_b   1.000
_cell.length_c   1.000
_cell.angle_alpha   90.00
_cell.angle_beta   90.00
_cell.angle_gamma   90.00
#
_symmetry.space_group_name_H-M   'P 1'
#
loop_
_entity.id
_entity.type
_entity.pdbx_description
1 polymer ?
#
loop_
_entity_poly.entity_id
_entity_poly.type
_entity_poly.pdbx_seq_one_letter_code
_entity_poly.pdbx_strand_id
1 'polypeptide(L)'
;MGDRLRDKLGSGVVVLGSVFNGRPGLLAMVTPDLVERGLDAGAIVNEAARVMGGGGGGQPRLAQAGGKDASKLDDALAAVADIVTRQTG
;
A
#
# COMPACT_ATOMS: atom_id res chain seq x y z
N MET A 1 12.38 7.69 3.62
CA MET A 1 13.06 6.40 3.31
C MET A 1 12.40 5.66 2.14
N GLY A 2 11.06 5.68 2.02
CA GLY A 2 10.37 5.05 0.89
C GLY A 2 10.77 5.55 -0.50
N ASP A 3 11.00 6.85 -0.66
CA ASP A 3 11.30 7.45 -1.97
C ASP A 3 12.58 6.88 -2.61
N ARG A 4 13.62 6.58 -1.81
CA ARG A 4 14.87 6.00 -2.32
C ARG A 4 14.73 4.57 -2.85
N LEU A 5 13.74 3.81 -2.37
CA LEU A 5 13.44 2.47 -2.87
C LEU A 5 12.72 2.55 -4.22
N ARG A 6 11.76 3.47 -4.33
CA ARG A 6 11.04 3.76 -5.58
C ARG A 6 11.99 4.15 -6.72
N ASP A 7 12.94 5.04 -6.44
CA ASP A 7 13.87 5.55 -7.46
C ASP A 7 14.84 4.47 -8.00
N LYS A 8 14.99 3.33 -7.32
CA LYS A 8 15.84 2.21 -7.76
C LYS A 8 15.09 1.08 -8.47
N LEU A 9 13.76 1.03 -8.36
CA LEU A 9 12.93 -0.05 -8.91
C LEU A 9 12.68 0.08 -10.41
N GLY A 10 12.86 1.28 -10.98
CA GLY A 10 12.49 1.59 -12.37
C GLY A 10 10.97 1.68 -12.53
N SER A 11 10.28 0.54 -12.41
CA SER A 11 8.82 0.43 -12.44
C SER A 11 8.37 -0.55 -11.34
N GLY A 12 7.39 -0.16 -10.53
CA GLY A 12 6.87 -1.03 -9.49
C GLY A 12 5.97 -0.38 -8.45
N VAL A 13 5.39 -1.24 -7.63
CA VAL A 13 4.62 -0.88 -6.44
C VAL A 13 5.40 -1.32 -5.21
N VAL A 14 5.53 -0.43 -4.22
CA VAL A 14 6.12 -0.74 -2.91
C VAL A 14 5.06 -0.51 -1.86
N VAL A 15 4.82 -1.50 -1.00
CA VAL A 15 4.00 -1.36 0.20
C VAL A 15 4.82 -1.74 1.43
N LEU A 16 4.88 -0.84 2.41
CA LEU A 16 5.57 -1.05 3.67
C LEU A 16 4.56 -1.09 4.81
N GLY A 17 4.72 -2.06 5.70
CA GLY A 17 3.97 -2.17 6.95
C GLY A 17 4.82 -1.84 8.16
N SER A 18 4.21 -1.22 9.17
CA SER A 18 4.84 -1.07 10.49
C SER A 18 3.79 -1.08 11.60
N VAL A 19 4.21 -1.41 12.83
CA VAL A 19 3.37 -1.28 14.02
C VAL A 19 3.96 -0.20 14.91
N PHE A 20 3.16 0.81 15.22
CA PHE A 20 3.56 1.91 16.11
C PHE A 20 2.56 2.03 17.25
N ASN A 21 3.02 1.90 18.50
CA ASN A 21 2.17 1.91 19.70
C ASN A 21 0.96 0.95 19.60
N GLY A 22 1.19 -0.26 19.07
CA GLY A 22 0.14 -1.28 18.90
C GLY A 22 -0.82 -1.01 17.74
N ARG A 23 -0.64 0.06 16.97
CA ARG A 23 -1.45 0.35 15.78
C ARG A 23 -0.67 0.02 14.51
N PRO A 24 -1.17 -0.87 13.64
CA PRO A 24 -0.54 -1.14 12.36
C PRO A 24 -0.80 0.00 11.38
N GLY A 25 0.17 0.27 10.51
CA GLY A 25 0.12 1.26 9.45
C GLY A 25 0.76 0.74 8.16
N LEU A 26 0.25 1.24 7.04
CA LEU A 26 0.71 0.94 5.69
C LEU A 26 1.11 2.22 4.96
N LEU A 27 2.16 2.13 4.15
CA LEU A 27 2.60 3.14 3.19
C LEU A 27 2.74 2.48 1.82
N ALA A 28 2.00 2.95 0.81
CA ALA A 28 2.20 2.53 -0.57
C ALA A 28 2.81 3.62 -1.42
N MET A 29 3.69 3.21 -2.34
CA MET A 29 4.25 4.03 -3.41
C MET A 29 4.09 3.30 -4.74
N VAL A 30 3.68 4.05 -5.76
CA VAL A 30 3.53 3.55 -7.13
C VAL A 30 4.39 4.42 -8.04
N THR A 31 5.19 3.80 -8.92
CA THR A 31 6.01 4.54 -9.89
C THR A 31 5.13 5.30 -10.90
N PRO A 32 5.59 6.43 -11.46
CA PRO A 32 4.75 7.29 -12.29
C PRO A 32 4.13 6.57 -13.50
N ASP A 33 4.89 5.70 -14.15
CA ASP A 33 4.46 4.91 -15.31
C ASP A 33 3.27 3.98 -14.98
N LEU A 34 3.23 3.43 -13.76
CA LEU A 34 2.12 2.59 -13.31
C LEU A 34 0.91 3.42 -12.90
N VAL A 35 1.11 4.61 -12.34
CA VAL A 35 0.00 5.54 -12.08
C VAL A 35 -0.68 5.95 -13.40
N GLU A 36 0.11 6.25 -14.44
CA GLU A 36 -0.40 6.57 -15.78
C GLU A 36 -1.16 5.39 -16.41
N ARG A 37 -0.83 4.16 -16.03
CA ARG A 37 -1.54 2.93 -16.42
C ARG A 37 -2.77 2.62 -15.55
N GLY A 38 -3.12 3.50 -14.61
CA GLY A 38 -4.36 3.42 -13.83
C GLY A 38 -4.21 2.80 -12.44
N LEU A 39 -3.00 2.46 -11.98
CA LEU A 39 -2.81 2.03 -10.60
C LEU A 39 -2.95 3.21 -9.64
N ASP A 40 -3.57 2.95 -8.48
CA ASP A 40 -3.76 3.96 -7.45
C ASP A 40 -3.28 3.46 -6.08
N ALA A 41 -2.23 4.10 -5.55
CA ALA A 41 -1.68 3.79 -4.24
C ALA A 41 -2.71 3.89 -3.10
N GLY A 42 -3.63 4.87 -3.19
CA GLY A 42 -4.70 5.10 -2.22
C GLY A 42 -5.71 3.96 -2.20
N ALA A 43 -6.10 3.47 -3.37
CA ALA A 43 -6.95 2.29 -3.50
C ALA A 43 -6.26 1.05 -2.91
N ILE A 44 -4.97 0.84 -3.23
CA ILE A 44 -4.19 -0.30 -2.74
C ILE A 44 -4.15 -0.32 -1.20
N VAL A 45 -3.72 0.78 -0.56
CA VAL A 45 -3.60 0.80 0.92
C VAL A 45 -4.95 0.75 1.62
N ASN A 46 -5.98 1.35 1.03
CA ASN A 46 -7.31 1.33 1.64
C ASN A 46 -7.89 -0.08 1.67
N GLU A 47 -7.74 -0.83 0.58
CA GLU A 47 -8.19 -2.22 0.52
C GLU A 47 -7.39 -3.12 1.45
N ALA A 48 -6.06 -3.02 1.46
CA ALA A 48 -5.21 -3.75 2.39
C ALA A 48 -5.52 -3.42 3.86
N ALA A 49 -5.77 -2.14 4.18
CA ALA A 49 -6.08 -1.73 5.56
C ALA A 49 -7.41 -2.26 6.08
N ARG A 50 -8.38 -2.61 5.21
CA ARG A 50 -9.63 -3.26 5.62
C ARG A 50 -9.39 -4.63 6.27
N VAL A 51 -8.35 -5.35 5.85
CA VAL A 51 -7.94 -6.64 6.47
C VAL A 51 -7.60 -6.45 7.94
N MET A 52 -7.03 -5.30 8.30
CA MET A 52 -6.68 -4.92 9.67
C MET A 52 -7.79 -4.13 10.39
N GLY A 53 -9.01 -4.11 9.84
CA GLY A 53 -10.16 -3.37 10.41
C GLY A 53 -10.01 -1.84 10.34
N GLY A 54 -9.27 -1.32 9.37
CA GLY A 54 -9.03 0.11 9.20
C GLY A 54 -9.27 0.63 7.78
N GLY A 55 -8.56 1.69 7.42
CA GLY A 55 -8.73 2.41 6.16
C GLY A 55 -7.72 3.55 6.01
N GLY A 56 -7.76 4.21 4.86
CA GLY A 56 -6.85 5.31 4.56
C GLY A 56 -6.98 5.82 3.12
N GLY A 57 -5.95 6.52 2.65
CA GLY A 57 -5.92 7.11 1.33
C GLY A 57 -4.72 8.02 1.12
N GLY A 58 -4.73 8.77 0.02
CA GLY A 58 -3.65 9.67 -0.34
C GLY A 58 -3.67 9.99 -1.83
N GLN A 59 -2.50 10.25 -2.38
CA GLN A 59 -2.34 10.52 -3.80
C GLN A 59 -2.14 9.19 -4.57
N PRO A 60 -2.49 9.12 -5.86
CA PRO A 60 -2.30 7.91 -6.67
C PRO A 60 -0.87 7.36 -6.66
N ARG A 61 0.14 8.22 -6.47
CA ARG A 61 1.55 7.81 -6.38
C ARG A 61 2.03 7.42 -4.98
N LEU A 62 1.36 7.90 -3.93
CA LEU A 62 1.80 7.82 -2.54
C LEU A 62 0.60 7.94 -1.61
N ALA A 63 0.35 6.90 -0.83
CA ALA A 63 -0.78 6.86 0.10
C ALA A 63 -0.44 6.13 1.39
N GLN A 64 -1.23 6.41 2.43
CA GLN A 64 -1.06 5.82 3.75
C GLN A 64 -2.40 5.36 4.31
N ALA A 65 -2.35 4.29 5.10
CA ALA A 65 -3.52 3.79 5.80
C ALA A 65 -3.15 3.22 7.17
N GLY A 66 -4.13 3.15 8.07
CA GLY A 66 -3.96 2.58 9.40
C GLY A 66 -4.97 1.47 9.66
N GLY A 67 -4.61 0.54 10.54
CA GLY A 67 -5.49 -0.52 11.02
C GLY A 67 -5.72 -0.44 12.53
N LYS A 68 -6.61 -1.31 13.02
CA LYS A 68 -6.89 -1.50 14.44
C LYS A 68 -6.29 -2.80 14.98
N ASP A 69 -6.15 -3.80 14.13
CA ASP A 69 -5.65 -5.12 14.50
C ASP A 69 -4.23 -5.35 13.95
N ALA A 70 -3.23 -5.22 14.83
CA ALA A 70 -1.83 -5.44 14.47
C ALA A 70 -1.51 -6.89 14.10
N SER A 71 -2.29 -7.86 14.57
CA SER A 71 -2.08 -9.28 14.23
C SER A 71 -2.39 -9.59 12.76
N LYS A 72 -3.10 -8.68 12.09
CA LYS A 72 -3.51 -8.78 10.69
C LYS A 72 -2.57 -8.08 9.72
N LEU A 73 -1.45 -7.52 10.18
CA LEU A 73 -0.52 -6.79 9.32
C LEU A 73 0.08 -7.66 8.22
N ASP A 74 0.49 -8.89 8.56
CA ASP A 74 1.06 -9.83 7.59
C ASP A 74 0.02 -10.27 6.55
N ASP A 75 -1.22 -10.56 6.99
CA ASP A 75 -2.35 -10.87 6.11
C ASP A 75 -2.63 -9.70 5.14
N ALA A 76 -2.58 -8.46 5.64
CA ALA A 76 -2.79 -7.27 4.83
C ALA A 76 -1.69 -7.05 3.79
N LEU A 77 -0.42 -7.32 4.13
CA LEU A 77 0.70 -7.24 3.20
C LEU A 77 0.64 -8.35 2.15
N ALA A 78 0.24 -9.56 2.53
CA ALA A 78 0.09 -10.69 1.61
C ALA A 78 -1.00 -10.41 0.55
N ALA A 79 -2.08 -9.71 0.92
CA ALA A 79 -3.17 -9.36 0.00
C ALA A 79 -2.77 -8.33 -1.08
N VAL A 80 -1.66 -7.60 -0.91
CA VAL A 80 -1.26 -6.52 -1.83
C VAL A 80 -1.05 -7.02 -3.26
N ALA A 81 -0.45 -8.20 -3.43
CA ALA A 81 -0.18 -8.75 -4.76
C ALA A 81 -1.49 -8.95 -5.54
N ASP A 82 -2.49 -9.57 -4.92
CA ASP A 82 -3.81 -9.80 -5.52
C ASP A 82 -4.53 -8.48 -5.83
N ILE A 83 -4.44 -7.51 -4.92
CA ILE A 83 -5.04 -6.17 -5.11
C ILE A 83 -4.43 -5.48 -6.34
N VAL A 84 -3.10 -5.51 -6.48
CA VAL A 84 -2.40 -4.91 -7.63
C VAL A 84 -2.75 -5.62 -8.94
N THR A 85 -2.83 -6.96 -8.93
CA THR A 85 -3.26 -7.72 -10.12
C THR A 85 -4.67 -7.36 -10.55
N ARG A 86 -5.61 -7.13 -9.61
CA ARG A 86 -6.98 -6.69 -9.95
C ARG A 86 -7.06 -5.30 -10.57
N GLN A 87 -6.13 -4.40 -10.27
CA GLN A 87 -6.10 -3.05 -10.86
C GLN A 87 -5.47 -3.01 -12.26
N THR A 88 -4.78 -4.09 -12.66
CA THR A 88 -4.03 -4.15 -13.93
C THR A 88 -4.66 -5.07 -14.98
N GLY A 89 -5.76 -5.75 -14.62
CA GLY A 89 -6.56 -6.61 -15.51
C GLY A 89 -7.62 -5.87 -16.31
#